data_AF-A0A7S3XCZ5-F1
#
_entry.id   AF-A0A7S3XCZ5-F1
#
_cell.length_a   1.000
_cell.length_b   1.000
_cell.length_c   1.000
_cell.angle_alpha   90.00
_cell.angle_beta   90.00
_cell.angle_gamma   90.00
#
_symmetry.space_group_name_H-M   'P 1'
#
loop_
_entity.id
_entity.type
_entity.pdbx_description
1 polymer ?
#
loop_
_entity_poly.entity_id
_entity_poly.type
_entity_poly.pdbx_seq_one_letter_code
_entity_poly.pdbx_strand_id
1 'polypeptide(L)'
;CFGNLCTDKVDPQGDWRGSWRALENIYERGLVRSIGVCNFSPEELRELLAFARIGPHIVQSWMDPLQQARELRTICIGAGVVFQAYSSLGTQHRTPVNPVLRHPVVMRLAAET
;
A
#
# COMPACT_ATOMS: atom_id res chain seq x y z
N CYS A 1 8.72 1.64 12.01
CA CYS A 1 10.09 1.15 11.81
C CYS A 1 10.07 -0.25 11.21
N PHE A 2 10.67 -0.44 10.03
CA PHE A 2 10.70 -1.73 9.34
C PHE A 2 12.09 -2.37 9.54
N GLY A 3 12.15 -3.48 10.26
CA GLY A 3 13.41 -4.18 10.55
C GLY A 3 14.43 -3.28 11.24
N ASN A 4 15.66 -3.27 10.70
CA ASN A 4 16.80 -2.60 11.32
C ASN A 4 16.93 -1.11 10.95
N LEU A 5 15.96 -0.55 10.21
CA LEU A 5 16.03 0.84 9.72
C LEU A 5 16.01 1.92 10.82
N CYS A 6 15.71 1.53 12.06
CA CYS A 6 15.70 2.41 13.23
C CYS A 6 16.63 1.91 14.34
N THR A 7 17.60 1.02 14.04
CA THR A 7 18.46 0.42 15.08
C THR A 7 19.43 1.44 15.69
N ASP A 8 19.73 2.50 14.97
CA ASP A 8 20.36 3.69 15.52
C ASP A 8 19.28 4.76 15.66
N LYS A 9 19.23 5.43 16.82
CA LYS A 9 18.26 6.47 17.19
C LYS A 9 18.38 7.75 16.35
N VAL A 10 18.45 7.61 15.03
CA VAL A 10 18.35 8.68 14.05
C VAL A 10 16.94 8.58 13.50
N ASP A 11 16.06 9.44 14.01
CA ASP A 11 14.77 9.65 13.36
C ASP A 11 15.08 10.14 11.94
N PRO A 12 14.61 9.46 10.87
CA PRO A 12 14.86 9.93 9.51
C PRO A 12 14.40 11.38 9.40
N GLN A 13 15.34 12.28 9.12
CA GLN A 13 15.04 13.70 8.97
C GLN A 13 14.26 13.90 7.67
N GLY A 14 12.94 14.02 7.76
CA GLY A 14 12.07 14.32 6.62
C GLY A 14 10.64 13.84 6.86
N ASP A 15 9.68 14.50 6.22
CA ASP A 15 8.30 14.04 6.15
C ASP A 15 7.99 13.38 4.79
N TRP A 16 6.89 12.65 4.73
CA TRP A 16 6.45 12.03 3.48
C TRP A 16 6.06 13.07 2.43
N ARG A 17 5.70 14.29 2.83
CA ARG A 17 5.30 15.38 1.92
C ARG A 17 6.45 15.89 1.09
N GLY A 18 7.62 16.12 1.68
CA GLY A 18 8.84 16.48 0.98
C GLY A 18 9.25 15.39 -0.02
N SER A 19 9.14 14.13 0.43
CA SER A 19 9.34 12.96 -0.45
C SER A 19 8.36 12.97 -1.63
N TRP A 20 7.08 13.30 -1.39
CA TRP A 20 6.07 13.39 -2.43
C TRP A 20 6.37 14.52 -3.44
N ARG A 21 6.77 15.71 -2.98
CA ARG A 21 7.18 16.81 -3.88
C ARG A 21 8.36 16.43 -4.76
N ALA A 22 9.32 15.66 -4.22
CA ALA A 22 10.42 15.13 -5.01
C ALA A 22 9.93 14.14 -6.08
N LEU A 23 8.97 13.26 -5.75
CA LEU A 23 8.34 12.34 -6.70
C LEU A 23 7.58 13.09 -7.82
N GLU A 24 6.82 14.13 -7.48
CA GLU A 24 6.15 14.98 -8.47
C GLU A 24 7.16 15.61 -9.44
N ASN A 25 8.27 16.17 -8.92
CA ASN A 25 9.30 16.80 -9.76
C ASN A 25 9.95 15.82 -10.76
N ILE A 26 10.23 14.58 -10.35
CA ILE A 26 10.83 13.59 -11.27
C ILE A 26 9.82 13.07 -12.29
N TYR A 27 8.53 13.01 -11.94
CA TYR A 27 7.46 12.66 -12.86
C TYR A 27 7.29 13.72 -13.94
N GLU A 28 7.23 15.00 -13.56
CA GLU A 28 7.09 16.11 -14.53
C GLU A 28 8.27 16.24 -15.48
N ARG A 29 9.47 15.92 -15.01
CA ARG A 29 10.67 15.86 -15.86
C ARG A 29 10.66 14.66 -16.81
N GLY A 30 9.65 13.80 -16.77
CA GLY A 30 9.53 12.61 -17.61
C GLY A 30 10.52 11.49 -17.26
N LEU A 31 11.15 11.54 -16.09
CA LEU A 31 12.12 10.51 -15.66
C LEU A 31 11.44 9.21 -15.25
N VAL A 32 10.19 9.30 -14.78
CA VAL A 32 9.34 8.18 -14.41
C VAL A 32 7.98 8.34 -15.07
N ARG A 33 7.32 7.21 -15.35
CA ARG A 33 5.99 7.20 -16.00
C ARG A 33 4.81 7.28 -15.02
N SER A 34 5.06 7.04 -13.74
CA SER A 34 4.04 7.01 -12.70
C SER A 34 4.70 7.11 -11.33
N ILE A 35 3.96 7.66 -10.36
CA ILE A 35 4.36 7.76 -8.95
C ILE A 35 3.22 7.28 -8.05
N GLY A 36 3.55 6.77 -6.87
CA GLY A 36 2.59 6.20 -5.94
C GLY A 36 3.17 6.01 -4.56
N VAL A 37 2.34 5.52 -3.64
CA VAL A 37 2.71 5.30 -2.24
C VAL A 37 2.48 3.85 -1.82
N CYS A 38 3.14 3.45 -0.74
CA CYS A 38 2.95 2.14 -0.14
C CYS A 38 2.75 2.29 1.38
N ASN A 39 1.89 1.46 1.96
CA ASN A 39 1.60 1.44 3.41
C ASN A 39 0.96 2.73 3.96
N PHE A 40 0.25 3.49 3.12
CA PHE A 40 -0.55 4.62 3.57
C PHE A 40 -1.87 4.13 4.20
N SER A 41 -2.21 4.70 5.34
CA SER A 41 -3.55 4.58 5.95
C SER A 41 -4.60 5.33 5.13
N PRO A 42 -5.91 5.07 5.34
CA PRO A 42 -6.98 5.85 4.74
C PRO A 42 -6.86 7.36 4.99
N GLU A 43 -6.44 7.74 6.20
CA GLU A 43 -6.27 9.15 6.60
C GLU A 43 -5.11 9.81 5.85
N GLU A 44 -3.94 9.16 5.83
CA GLU A 44 -2.77 9.66 5.09
C GLU A 44 -3.03 9.73 3.58
N LEU A 45 -3.81 8.79 3.02
CA LEU A 45 -4.18 8.85 1.60
C LEU A 45 -5.09 10.04 1.31
N ARG A 46 -6.08 10.33 2.18
CA ARG A 46 -6.93 11.53 2.03
C ARG A 46 -6.11 12.80 2.12
N GLU A 47 -5.17 12.85 3.06
CA GLU A 47 -4.27 13.97 3.24
C GLU A 47 -3.36 14.17 2.01
N LEU A 48 -2.80 13.09 1.46
CA LEU A 48 -2.03 13.12 0.23
C LEU A 48 -2.86 13.60 -0.95
N LEU A 49 -4.08 13.08 -1.13
CA LEU A 49 -4.98 13.50 -2.21
C LEU A 49 -5.34 14.99 -2.14
N ALA A 50 -5.45 15.55 -0.94
CA ALA A 50 -5.69 16.99 -0.74
C ALA A 50 -4.43 17.85 -0.93
N PHE A 51 -3.24 17.31 -0.62
CA PHE A 51 -1.96 18.03 -0.66
C PHE A 51 -1.28 18.00 -2.05
N ALA A 52 -1.43 16.89 -2.77
CA ALA A 52 -0.69 16.61 -3.99
C ALA A 52 -1.15 17.50 -5.15
N ARG A 53 -0.17 17.97 -5.95
CA ARG A 53 -0.44 18.57 -7.26
C ARG A 53 -0.63 17.50 -8.33
N ILE A 54 0.12 16.40 -8.23
CA ILE A 54 -0.06 15.20 -9.04
C ILE A 54 -0.42 14.08 -8.07
N GLY A 55 -1.68 13.64 -8.12
CA GLY A 55 -2.16 12.57 -7.27
C GLY A 55 -1.40 11.24 -7.48
N PRO A 56 -1.41 10.33 -6.49
CA PRO A 56 -0.80 9.02 -6.65
C PRO A 56 -1.53 8.22 -7.73
N HIS A 57 -0.77 7.60 -8.62
CA HIS A 57 -1.32 6.68 -9.62
C HIS A 57 -1.66 5.33 -9.00
N ILE A 58 -0.94 4.97 -7.93
CA ILE A 58 -1.05 3.68 -7.27
C ILE A 58 -0.85 3.81 -5.76
N VAL A 59 -1.61 3.02 -5.01
CA VAL A 59 -1.43 2.78 -3.57
C VAL A 59 -1.23 1.29 -3.37
N GLN A 60 -0.05 0.91 -2.88
CA GLN A 60 0.26 -0.47 -2.54
C GLN A 60 0.04 -0.71 -1.04
N SER A 61 -0.71 -1.74 -0.66
CA SER A 61 -0.96 -2.05 0.76
C SER A 61 -1.19 -3.54 0.98
N TRP A 62 -1.03 -3.99 2.24
CA TRP A 62 -1.31 -5.36 2.60
C TRP A 62 -2.79 -5.63 2.37
N MET A 63 -3.08 -6.60 1.51
CA MET A 63 -4.43 -7.10 1.31
C MET A 63 -4.42 -8.59 1.00
N ASP A 64 -5.25 -9.34 1.71
CA ASP A 64 -5.54 -10.75 1.48
C ASP A 64 -7.02 -11.03 1.79
N PRO A 65 -7.56 -12.24 1.54
CA PRO A 65 -8.97 -12.56 1.78
C PRO A 65 -9.47 -12.26 3.21
N LEU A 66 -8.57 -12.31 4.21
CA LEU A 66 -8.87 -12.05 5.63
C LEU A 66 -8.60 -10.59 6.02
N GLN A 67 -7.69 -9.89 5.32
CA GLN A 67 -7.43 -8.46 5.47
C GLN A 67 -7.75 -7.72 4.16
N GLN A 68 -8.99 -7.26 4.00
CA GLN A 68 -9.51 -6.84 2.69
C GLN A 68 -9.22 -5.37 2.33
N ALA A 69 -8.68 -4.58 3.25
CA ALA A 69 -8.37 -3.16 3.08
C ALA A 69 -9.55 -2.34 2.46
N ARG A 70 -10.79 -2.63 2.89
CA ARG A 70 -12.02 -2.14 2.23
C ARG A 70 -12.08 -0.62 2.11
N GLU A 71 -11.83 0.09 3.20
CA GLU A 71 -11.88 1.56 3.20
C GLU A 71 -10.85 2.18 2.24
N LEU A 72 -9.61 1.71 2.31
CA LEU A 72 -8.53 2.19 1.46
C LEU A 72 -8.84 1.93 -0.03
N ARG A 73 -9.40 0.76 -0.35
CA ARG A 73 -9.88 0.44 -1.71
C ARG A 73 -11.01 1.35 -2.16
N THR A 74 -11.96 1.68 -1.28
CA THR A 74 -13.05 2.62 -1.60
C THR A 74 -12.51 4.00 -1.94
N ILE A 75 -11.54 4.52 -1.17
CA ILE A 75 -10.88 5.80 -1.46
C ILE A 75 -10.18 5.73 -2.82
N CYS A 76 -9.42 4.66 -3.08
CA CYS A 76 -8.70 4.49 -4.34
C CYS A 76 -9.67 4.52 -5.54
N ILE A 77 -10.79 3.80 -5.47
CA ILE A 77 -11.82 3.79 -6.51
C ILE A 77 -12.40 5.21 -6.72
N GLY A 78 -12.77 5.90 -5.63
CA GLY A 78 -13.34 7.25 -5.72
C GLY A 78 -12.38 8.30 -6.29
N ALA A 79 -11.08 8.11 -6.11
CA ALA A 79 -10.04 9.03 -6.58
C ALA A 79 -9.38 8.61 -7.90
N GLY A 80 -9.81 7.52 -8.54
CA GLY A 80 -9.20 7.02 -9.77
C GLY A 80 -7.78 6.46 -9.59
N VAL A 81 -7.43 6.02 -8.37
CA VAL A 81 -6.12 5.49 -7.99
C VAL A 81 -6.13 3.97 -8.07
N VAL A 82 -5.07 3.36 -8.62
CA VAL A 82 -4.93 1.90 -8.64
C VAL A 82 -4.57 1.39 -7.26
N PHE A 83 -5.31 0.40 -6.75
CA PHE A 83 -4.92 -0.32 -5.54
C PHE A 83 -4.12 -1.57 -5.90
N GLN A 84 -2.92 -1.73 -5.31
CA GLN A 84 -2.09 -2.91 -5.48
C GLN A 84 -1.94 -3.67 -4.16
N ALA A 85 -2.39 -4.91 -4.13
CA ALA A 85 -2.23 -5.79 -2.97
C ALA A 85 -0.80 -6.34 -2.88
N TYR A 86 -0.23 -6.36 -1.68
CA TYR A 86 0.94 -7.19 -1.35
C TYR A 86 0.61 -8.20 -0.24
N SER A 87 1.45 -9.23 -0.10
CA SER A 87 1.25 -10.34 0.85
C SER A 87 -0.09 -11.07 0.70
N SER A 88 -0.62 -11.11 -0.51
CA SER A 88 -1.97 -11.60 -0.83
C SER A 88 -2.18 -13.09 -0.56
N LEU A 89 -1.10 -13.84 -0.34
CA LEU A 89 -1.11 -15.25 0.02
C LEU A 89 -1.01 -15.49 1.54
N GLY A 90 -1.17 -14.46 2.37
CA GLY A 90 -1.29 -14.59 3.83
C GLY A 90 0.02 -14.64 4.62
N THR A 91 1.16 -14.34 3.99
CA THR A 91 2.48 -14.30 4.66
C THR A 91 2.55 -13.27 5.80
N GLN A 92 1.76 -12.21 5.71
CA GLN A 92 1.75 -11.12 6.69
C GLN A 92 1.10 -11.50 8.03
N HIS A 93 0.31 -12.59 8.09
CA HIS A 93 -0.29 -13.09 9.33
C HIS A 93 0.74 -13.67 10.30
N ARG A 94 1.93 -14.06 9.82
CA ARG A 94 3.06 -14.55 10.64
C ARG A 94 2.70 -15.70 11.60
N THR A 95 1.82 -16.61 11.15
CA THR A 95 1.42 -17.81 11.91
C THR A 95 2.13 -19.07 11.37
N PRO A 96 2.31 -20.13 12.19
CA PRO A 96 2.91 -21.39 11.73
C PRO A 96 2.10 -22.07 10.63
N VAL A 97 0.78 -21.92 10.66
CA VAL A 97 -0.14 -22.40 9.63
C VAL A 97 -0.74 -21.19 8.91
N ASN A 98 -0.58 -21.14 7.59
CA ASN A 98 -1.08 -20.04 6.78
C ASN A 98 -2.63 -19.98 6.81
N PRO A 99 -3.23 -18.93 7.37
CA PRO A 99 -4.66 -18.89 7.61
C PRO A 99 -5.45 -18.61 6.33
N VAL A 100 -4.84 -17.97 5.33
CA VAL A 100 -5.44 -17.70 4.03
C VAL A 100 -5.51 -18.98 3.21
N LEU A 101 -4.37 -19.65 3.04
CA LEU A 101 -4.28 -20.87 2.22
C LEU A 101 -4.94 -22.09 2.86
N ARG A 102 -5.18 -22.07 4.17
CA ARG A 102 -5.93 -23.12 4.88
C ARG A 102 -7.38 -22.74 5.16
N HIS A 103 -7.84 -21.56 4.73
CA HIS A 103 -9.21 -21.14 4.95
C HIS A 103 -10.19 -22.09 4.22
N PRO A 104 -11.22 -22.64 4.88
CA PRO A 104 -12.11 -23.64 4.27
C PRO A 104 -12.76 -23.17 2.97
N VAL A 105 -13.16 -21.90 2.89
CA VAL A 105 -13.75 -21.31 1.67
C VAL A 105 -12.73 -21.20 0.54
N VAL A 106 -11.48 -20.82 0.85
CA VAL A 106 -10.42 -20.70 -0.18
C VAL A 106 -10.09 -22.09 -0.74
N MET A 107 -9.94 -23.08 0.13
CA MET A 107 -9.71 -24.48 -0.28
C MET A 107 -10.86 -25.04 -1.11
N ARG A 108 -12.11 -24.77 -0.73
CA ARG A 108 -13.28 -25.22 -1.48
C ARG A 108 -13.29 -24.63 -2.89
N LEU A 109 -13.11 -23.31 -3.03
CA LEU A 109 -13.09 -22.64 -4.34
C LEU A 109 -11.92 -23.11 -5.22
N ALA A 110 -10.76 -23.36 -4.61
CA ALA A 110 -9.59 -23.87 -5.35
C ALA A 110 -9.79 -25.29 -5.91
N ALA A 111 -10.63 -26.11 -5.27
CA ALA A 111 -10.94 -27.48 -5.73
C ALA A 111 -11.97 -27.52 -6.87
N GLU A 112 -12.62 -26.41 -7.18
CA GLU A 112 -13.62 -26.27 -8.26
C GLU A 112 -12.98 -25.89 -9.61
N THR A 113 -11.65 -25.67 -9.64
CA THR A 113 -10.89 -25.24 -10.83
C THR A 113 -9.96 -26.35 -11.31
#